data_AF-A0A2V7SA23-F1
#
_entry.id   AF-A0A2V7SA23-F1
#
_cell.length_a   1.000
_cell.length_b   1.000
_cell.length_c   1.000
_cell.angle_alpha   90.00
_cell.angle_beta   90.00
_cell.angle_gamma   90.00
#
_symmetry.space_group_name_H-M   'P 1'
#
loop_
_entity.id
_entity.type
_entity.pdbx_description
1 polymer ?
#
loop_
_entity_poly.entity_id
_entity_poly.type
_entity_poly.pdbx_seq_one_letter_code
_entity_poly.pdbx_strand_id
1 'polypeptide(L)'
;SLTIAAGPDGRAALALHEKGLAALESLLFAKYQMYRNVYWHHAVRSATAMFKRMVRRALAAGRLEPEAVALATDDGLVHELMQEDTTGLARQLRERRLAKRALDLPAADLPADARSWPAEDPDLLEQVEDRLARAVGLEPGELYLDFPAKPDMLALDLLLVERDGTVTPLAGAEAARHLGLPRVAAELYRSARRLRVFVLGAASVPAQAIVELVTLPREEVAARVAGESPLLR
;
A
#
# COMPACT_ATOMS: atom_id res chain seq x y z
N SER A 1 23.68 -4.93 -18.26
CA SER A 1 23.91 -5.03 -19.72
C SER A 1 22.58 -4.83 -20.42
N LEU A 2 22.16 -3.58 -20.59
CA LEU A 2 20.90 -3.23 -21.25
C LEU A 2 21.17 -2.98 -22.74
N THR A 3 20.15 -3.22 -23.56
CA THR A 3 20.15 -2.99 -25.01
C THR A 3 18.74 -2.64 -25.48
N ILE A 4 18.57 -2.42 -26.78
CA ILE A 4 17.27 -2.28 -27.43
C ILE A 4 17.07 -3.48 -28.36
N ALA A 5 15.88 -4.08 -28.29
CA ALA A 5 15.47 -5.15 -29.19
C ALA A 5 14.08 -4.85 -29.77
N ALA A 6 13.76 -5.46 -30.92
CA ALA A 6 12.42 -5.39 -31.47
C ALA A 6 11.47 -6.24 -30.61
N GLY A 7 10.40 -5.63 -30.10
CA GLY A 7 9.34 -6.29 -29.38
C GLY A 7 8.38 -7.05 -30.30
N PRO A 8 7.40 -7.78 -29.72
CA PRO A 8 6.43 -8.57 -30.49
C PRO A 8 5.57 -7.74 -31.46
N ASP A 9 5.38 -6.46 -31.17
CA ASP A 9 4.66 -5.49 -32.01
C ASP A 9 5.57 -4.79 -33.05
N GLY A 10 6.84 -5.21 -33.15
CA GLY A 10 7.86 -4.64 -34.02
C GLY A 10 8.45 -3.32 -33.51
N ARG A 11 8.01 -2.82 -32.35
CA ARG A 11 8.55 -1.57 -31.78
C ARG A 11 9.84 -1.84 -31.02
N ALA A 12 10.75 -0.87 -31.06
CA ALA A 12 11.95 -0.90 -30.24
C ALA A 12 11.58 -0.85 -28.75
N ALA A 13 12.05 -1.82 -27.97
CA ALA A 13 11.81 -1.93 -26.54
C ALA A 13 13.11 -2.18 -25.77
N LEU A 14 13.12 -1.81 -24.49
CA LEU A 14 14.25 -2.07 -23.60
C LEU A 14 14.44 -3.57 -23.39
N ALA A 15 15.67 -4.03 -23.55
CA ALA A 15 16.03 -5.42 -23.41
C ALA A 15 17.26 -5.59 -22.50
N LEU A 16 17.38 -6.78 -21.91
CA LEU A 16 18.50 -7.20 -21.09
C LEU A 16 19.27 -8.29 -21.86
N HIS A 17 20.58 -8.17 -21.96
CA HIS A 17 21.39 -9.32 -22.39
C HIS A 17 21.43 -10.39 -21.30
N GLU A 18 21.46 -11.66 -21.67
CA GLU A 18 21.52 -12.82 -20.76
C GLU A 18 22.56 -12.68 -19.62
N LYS A 19 23.75 -12.12 -19.91
CA LYS A 19 24.79 -11.84 -18.91
C LYS A 19 24.36 -10.88 -17.78
N GLY A 20 23.22 -10.20 -17.93
CA GLY A 20 22.64 -9.29 -16.95
C GLY A 20 21.64 -9.94 -15.99
N LEU A 21 21.27 -11.21 -16.17
CA LEU A 21 20.22 -11.87 -15.38
C LEU A 21 20.52 -11.88 -13.87
N ALA A 22 21.76 -12.20 -13.46
CA ALA A 22 22.15 -12.21 -12.05
C ALA A 22 22.04 -10.83 -11.38
N ALA A 23 22.37 -9.76 -12.12
CA ALA A 23 22.23 -8.39 -11.64
C ALA A 23 20.75 -8.00 -11.52
N LEU A 24 19.91 -8.41 -12.47
CA LEU A 24 18.46 -8.20 -12.40
C LEU A 24 17.84 -8.93 -11.20
N GLU A 25 18.25 -10.18 -10.94
CA GLU A 25 17.76 -10.94 -9.79
C GLU A 25 18.12 -10.26 -8.46
N SER A 26 19.36 -9.78 -8.36
CA SER A 26 19.83 -9.00 -7.20
C SER A 26 19.00 -7.72 -7.01
N LEU A 27 18.68 -7.01 -8.11
CA LEU A 27 17.85 -5.82 -8.07
C LEU A 27 16.41 -6.12 -7.60
N LEU A 28 15.80 -7.21 -8.08
CA LEU A 28 14.48 -7.63 -7.63
C LEU A 28 14.46 -7.98 -6.15
N PHE A 29 15.49 -8.68 -5.67
CA PHE A 29 15.61 -8.99 -4.25
C PHE A 29 15.79 -7.71 -3.39
N ALA A 30 16.62 -6.77 -3.84
CA ALA A 30 16.77 -5.47 -3.19
C ALA A 30 15.44 -4.69 -3.16
N LYS A 31 14.66 -4.71 -4.25
CA LYS A 31 13.31 -4.10 -4.30
C LYS A 31 12.39 -4.70 -3.25
N TYR A 32 12.37 -6.03 -3.10
CA TYR A 32 11.62 -6.70 -2.02
C TYR A 32 12.07 -6.23 -0.63
N GLN A 33 13.40 -6.18 -0.37
CA GLN A 33 13.92 -5.69 0.92
C GLN A 33 13.50 -4.26 1.20
N MET A 34 13.42 -3.40 0.18
CA MET A 34 12.96 -2.01 0.33
C MET A 34 11.50 -1.92 0.71
N TYR A 35 10.62 -2.72 0.10
CA TYR A 35 9.22 -2.78 0.52
C TYR A 35 9.07 -3.26 1.96
N ARG A 36 9.75 -4.35 2.31
CA ARG A 36 9.66 -4.95 3.65
C ARG A 36 10.20 -4.03 4.76
N ASN A 37 11.33 -3.36 4.53
CA ASN A 37 12.07 -2.67 5.59
C ASN A 37 11.84 -1.17 5.62
N VAL A 38 11.50 -0.54 4.48
CA VAL A 38 11.40 0.93 4.36
C VAL A 38 9.99 1.35 3.98
N TYR A 39 9.50 0.97 2.80
CA TYR A 39 8.22 1.50 2.29
C TYR A 39 7.02 1.08 3.13
N TRP A 40 7.04 -0.14 3.69
CA TRP A 40 5.99 -0.64 4.58
C TRP A 40 6.40 -0.67 6.05
N HIS A 41 7.42 0.11 6.42
CA HIS A 41 7.77 0.30 7.81
C HIS A 41 6.61 0.99 8.55
N HIS A 42 6.22 0.43 9.69
CA HIS A 42 5.02 0.84 10.41
C HIS A 42 4.97 2.33 10.76
N ALA A 43 6.10 2.96 11.07
CA ALA A 43 6.14 4.39 11.41
C ALA A 43 5.84 5.26 10.17
N VAL A 44 6.37 4.87 9.01
CA VAL A 44 6.10 5.55 7.72
C VAL A 44 4.63 5.36 7.34
N ARG A 45 4.09 4.14 7.50
CA ARG A 45 2.69 3.82 7.22
C ARG A 45 1.72 4.57 8.12
N SER A 46 2.00 4.64 9.42
CA SER A 46 1.21 5.44 10.39
C SER A 46 1.19 6.92 10.01
N ALA A 47 2.35 7.52 9.76
CA ALA A 47 2.44 8.91 9.30
C ALA A 47 1.72 9.13 7.97
N THR A 48 1.85 8.21 7.01
CA THR A 48 1.18 8.26 5.71
C THR A 48 -0.35 8.21 5.87
N ALA A 49 -0.87 7.34 6.73
CA ALA A 49 -2.31 7.22 6.97
C ALA A 49 -2.88 8.50 7.58
N MET A 50 -2.23 9.04 8.62
CA MET A 50 -2.59 10.32 9.24
C MET A 50 -2.56 11.46 8.22
N PHE A 51 -1.50 11.54 7.41
CA PHE A 51 -1.35 12.59 6.41
C PHE A 51 -2.41 12.50 5.30
N LYS A 52 -2.64 11.29 4.77
CA LYS A 52 -3.71 11.05 3.78
C LYS A 52 -5.07 11.49 4.32
N ARG A 53 -5.38 11.15 5.57
CA ARG A 53 -6.64 11.56 6.19
C ARG A 53 -6.76 13.08 6.29
N MET A 54 -5.69 13.76 6.70
CA MET A 54 -5.64 15.22 6.79
C MET A 54 -5.89 15.88 5.44
N VAL A 55 -5.19 15.45 4.37
CA VAL A 55 -5.38 15.96 3.00
C VAL A 55 -6.80 15.71 2.53
N ARG A 56 -7.31 14.47 2.68
CA ARG A 56 -8.66 14.12 2.23
C ARG A 56 -9.76 14.91 2.93
N ARG A 57 -9.64 15.14 4.24
CA ARG A 57 -10.58 16.00 4.98
C ARG A 57 -10.49 17.46 4.58
N ALA A 58 -9.32 17.96 4.20
CA ALA A 58 -9.19 19.31 3.67
C ALA A 58 -9.89 19.46 2.30
N LEU A 59 -9.66 18.49 1.40
CA LEU A 59 -10.35 18.41 0.10
C LEU A 59 -11.87 18.32 0.27
N ALA A 60 -12.35 17.41 1.11
CA ALA A 60 -13.79 17.20 1.33
C ALA A 60 -14.50 18.43 1.95
N ALA A 61 -13.76 19.24 2.71
CA ALA A 61 -14.27 20.47 3.31
C ALA A 61 -14.16 21.70 2.37
N GLY A 62 -13.61 21.55 1.16
CA GLY A 62 -13.35 22.67 0.25
C GLY A 62 -12.27 23.64 0.75
N ARG A 63 -11.43 23.19 1.69
CA ARG A 63 -10.32 23.98 2.27
C ARG A 63 -9.03 23.84 1.47
N LEU A 64 -8.99 22.84 0.60
CA LEU A 64 -7.89 22.57 -0.31
C LEU A 64 -8.48 22.13 -1.63
N GLU A 65 -7.92 22.63 -2.73
CA GLU A 65 -8.30 22.21 -4.07
C GLU A 65 -7.37 21.08 -4.57
N PRO A 66 -7.87 20.09 -5.33
CA PRO A 66 -7.04 19.00 -5.84
C PRO A 66 -5.83 19.48 -6.65
N GLU A 67 -6.00 20.55 -7.42
CA GLU A 67 -4.91 21.13 -8.24
C GLU A 67 -3.83 21.80 -7.38
N ALA A 68 -4.22 22.40 -6.24
CA ALA A 68 -3.27 22.95 -5.27
C ALA A 68 -2.39 21.84 -4.68
N VAL A 69 -2.97 20.67 -4.35
CA VAL A 69 -2.19 19.50 -3.87
C VAL A 69 -1.15 19.06 -4.89
N ALA A 70 -1.50 19.04 -6.18
CA ALA A 70 -0.61 18.57 -7.24
C ALA A 70 0.59 19.50 -7.49
N LEU A 71 0.42 20.81 -7.23
CA LEU A 71 1.43 21.83 -7.44
C LEU A 71 2.24 22.17 -6.18
N ALA A 72 1.73 21.79 -5.00
CA ALA A 72 2.35 22.14 -3.74
C ALA A 72 3.69 21.43 -3.51
N THR A 73 4.61 22.14 -2.87
CA THR A 73 5.76 21.52 -2.22
C THR A 73 5.33 20.96 -0.86
N ASP A 74 6.15 20.07 -0.27
CA ASP A 74 5.90 19.53 1.07
C ASP A 74 5.68 20.65 2.10
N ASP A 75 6.53 21.68 2.10
CA ASP A 75 6.42 22.82 3.02
C ASP A 75 5.14 23.64 2.78
N GLY A 76 4.78 23.88 1.51
CA GLY A 76 3.58 24.64 1.15
C GLY A 76 2.31 23.90 1.58
N LEU A 77 2.23 22.61 1.26
CA LEU A 77 1.07 21.78 1.61
C LEU A 77 0.93 21.63 3.13
N VAL A 78 2.02 21.41 3.85
CA VAL A 78 1.99 21.35 5.32
C VAL A 78 1.56 22.70 5.91
N HIS A 79 2.03 23.81 5.36
CA HIS A 79 1.62 25.15 5.82
C HIS A 79 0.11 25.35 5.69
N GLU A 80 -0.48 25.07 4.51
CA GLU A 80 -1.92 25.18 4.27
C GLU A 80 -2.72 24.27 5.22
N LEU A 81 -2.34 23.00 5.32
CA LEU A 81 -3.02 22.04 6.19
C LEU A 81 -2.96 22.43 7.67
N MET A 82 -1.91 23.13 8.09
CA MET A 82 -1.74 23.60 9.47
C MET A 82 -2.61 24.79 9.85
N GLN A 83 -2.87 25.73 8.93
CA GLN A 83 -3.64 26.94 9.24
C GLN A 83 -5.07 26.62 9.68
N GLU A 84 -5.63 25.55 9.13
CA GLU A 84 -7.03 25.17 9.32
C GLU A 84 -7.18 23.77 9.97
N ASP A 85 -6.15 23.31 10.68
CA ASP A 85 -6.19 22.02 11.37
C ASP A 85 -7.01 22.10 12.66
N THR A 86 -8.27 21.66 12.58
CA THR A 86 -9.17 21.54 13.74
C THR A 86 -8.97 20.24 14.53
N THR A 87 -8.20 19.29 13.99
CA THR A 87 -8.01 17.96 14.56
C THR A 87 -6.73 17.83 15.38
N GLY A 88 -5.78 18.74 15.20
CA GLY A 88 -4.43 18.67 15.78
C GLY A 88 -3.52 17.64 15.12
N LEU A 89 -3.95 16.99 14.05
CA LEU A 89 -3.18 15.99 13.29
C LEU A 89 -1.92 16.60 12.65
N ALA A 90 -2.01 17.82 12.12
CA ALA A 90 -0.89 18.49 11.48
C ALA A 90 0.23 18.74 12.49
N ARG A 91 -0.12 19.21 13.68
CA ARG A 91 0.82 19.39 14.79
C ARG A 91 1.40 18.06 15.26
N GLN A 92 0.56 17.02 15.39
CA GLN A 92 1.02 15.67 15.76
C GLN A 92 2.03 15.11 14.74
N LEU A 93 1.76 15.23 13.44
CA LEU A 93 2.66 14.80 12.38
C LEU A 93 4.01 15.54 12.45
N ARG A 94 3.98 16.88 12.58
CA ARG A 94 5.18 17.70 12.69
C ARG A 94 6.04 17.37 13.91
N GLU A 95 5.39 17.09 15.04
CA GLU A 95 6.05 16.68 16.29
C GLU A 95 6.37 15.17 16.33
N ARG A 96 6.11 14.43 15.24
CA ARG A 96 6.27 12.97 15.14
C ARG A 96 5.52 12.19 16.23
N ARG A 97 4.41 12.74 16.72
CA ARG A 97 3.45 12.05 17.61
C ARG A 97 2.49 11.22 16.77
N LEU A 98 3.00 10.10 16.25
CA LEU A 98 2.28 9.22 15.33
C LEU A 98 1.27 8.31 16.05
N ALA A 99 0.20 7.94 15.34
CA ALA A 99 -0.76 6.95 15.77
C ALA A 99 -0.07 5.63 16.14
N LYS A 100 -0.41 5.11 17.32
CA LYS A 100 0.21 3.92 17.93
C LYS A 100 -0.42 2.67 17.33
N ARG A 101 0.39 1.60 17.23
CA ARG A 101 -0.09 0.30 16.72
C ARG A 101 -0.95 -0.38 17.77
N ALA A 102 -2.26 -0.48 17.52
CA ALA A 102 -3.17 -1.31 18.29
C ALA A 102 -3.21 -2.75 17.78
N LEU A 103 -2.95 -2.95 16.48
CA LEU A 103 -2.88 -4.28 15.85
C LEU A 103 -1.71 -4.31 14.85
N ASP A 104 -0.98 -5.43 14.79
CA ASP A 104 0.08 -5.67 13.81
C ASP A 104 0.25 -7.16 13.48
N LEU A 105 -0.41 -7.62 12.43
CA LEU A 105 -0.44 -9.02 12.00
C LEU A 105 0.38 -9.23 10.71
N PRO A 106 1.24 -10.26 10.63
CA PRO A 106 1.87 -10.64 9.36
C PRO A 106 0.81 -11.11 8.36
N ALA A 107 0.93 -10.73 7.08
CA ALA A 107 -0.01 -11.22 6.07
C ALA A 107 0.13 -12.74 5.78
N ALA A 108 1.23 -13.35 6.25
CA ALA A 108 1.41 -14.80 6.24
C ALA A 108 0.39 -15.53 7.12
N ASP A 109 -0.04 -14.90 8.21
CA ASP A 109 -0.97 -15.48 9.19
C ASP A 109 -2.44 -15.20 8.85
N LEU A 110 -2.68 -14.40 7.81
CA LEU A 110 -4.03 -14.08 7.34
C LEU A 110 -4.57 -15.17 6.41
N PRO A 111 -5.90 -15.34 6.34
CA PRO A 111 -6.55 -16.13 5.31
C PRO A 111 -6.12 -15.72 3.89
N ALA A 112 -6.05 -16.70 2.98
CA ALA A 112 -5.57 -16.47 1.60
C ALA A 112 -6.48 -15.55 0.77
N ASP A 113 -7.73 -15.37 1.20
CA ASP A 113 -8.73 -14.50 0.60
C ASP A 113 -8.72 -13.07 1.17
N ALA A 114 -7.73 -12.70 2.00
CA ALA A 114 -7.54 -11.32 2.44
C ALA A 114 -7.41 -10.37 1.24
N ARG A 115 -8.29 -9.36 1.18
CA ARG A 115 -8.49 -8.49 0.03
C ARG A 115 -7.65 -7.21 0.11
N SER A 116 -7.46 -6.58 -1.05
CA SER A 116 -6.64 -5.36 -1.20
C SER A 116 -7.46 -4.07 -1.16
N TRP A 117 -8.78 -4.13 -0.93
CA TRP A 117 -9.64 -2.93 -0.88
C TRP A 117 -9.15 -1.84 0.08
N PRO A 118 -8.49 -2.12 1.24
CA PRO A 118 -7.96 -1.05 2.08
C PRO A 118 -6.88 -0.21 1.39
N ALA A 119 -6.19 -0.74 0.38
CA ALA A 119 -5.20 -0.01 -0.39
C ALA A 119 -5.76 0.59 -1.70
N GLU A 120 -6.88 0.08 -2.19
CA GLU A 120 -7.44 0.37 -3.51
C GLU A 120 -8.64 1.33 -3.46
N ASP A 121 -9.31 1.45 -2.32
CA ASP A 121 -10.47 2.33 -2.14
C ASP A 121 -10.32 3.26 -0.92
N PRO A 122 -9.74 4.45 -1.12
CA PRO A 122 -9.60 5.44 -0.07
C PRO A 122 -10.93 5.95 0.52
N ASP A 123 -12.01 5.99 -0.27
CA ASP A 123 -13.29 6.52 0.18
C ASP A 123 -14.00 5.53 1.10
N LEU A 124 -14.03 4.25 0.73
CA LEU A 124 -14.53 3.19 1.60
C LEU A 124 -13.67 3.03 2.85
N LEU A 125 -12.34 3.07 2.70
CA LEU A 125 -11.40 2.95 3.82
C LEU A 125 -11.71 3.98 4.91
N GLU A 126 -11.86 5.25 4.53
CA GLU A 126 -12.15 6.35 5.44
C GLU A 126 -13.46 6.14 6.22
N GLN A 127 -14.52 5.66 5.53
CA GLN A 127 -15.79 5.35 6.18
C GLN A 127 -15.69 4.14 7.12
N VAL A 128 -14.96 3.10 6.73
CA VAL A 128 -14.68 1.93 7.58
C VAL A 128 -13.92 2.35 8.82
N GLU A 129 -12.85 3.13 8.67
CA GLU A 129 -12.04 3.64 9.77
C GLU A 129 -12.87 4.43 10.79
N ASP A 130 -13.75 5.32 10.31
CA ASP A 130 -14.60 6.14 11.20
C ASP A 130 -15.63 5.28 11.95
N ARG A 131 -16.16 4.24 11.30
CA ARG A 131 -17.06 3.28 11.95
C ARG A 131 -16.34 2.38 12.94
N LEU A 132 -15.14 1.92 12.60
CA LEU A 132 -14.28 1.14 13.49
C LEU A 132 -13.88 1.96 14.72
N ALA A 133 -13.52 3.23 14.54
CA ALA A 133 -13.19 4.15 15.64
C ALA A 133 -14.34 4.18 16.66
N ARG A 134 -15.56 4.47 16.21
CA ARG A 134 -16.75 4.49 17.09
C ARG A 134 -16.98 3.15 17.78
N ALA A 135 -16.82 2.04 17.07
CA ALA A 135 -17.03 0.70 17.61
C ALA A 135 -16.05 0.34 18.74
N VAL A 136 -14.86 0.96 18.78
CA VAL A 136 -13.86 0.77 19.84
C VAL A 136 -13.78 1.94 20.81
N GLY A 137 -14.74 2.86 20.78
CA GLY A 137 -14.84 4.00 21.70
C GLY A 137 -13.90 5.17 21.40
N LEU A 138 -13.46 5.32 20.15
CA LEU A 138 -12.67 6.45 19.65
C LEU A 138 -13.52 7.38 18.76
N GLU A 139 -13.04 8.60 18.57
CA GLU A 139 -13.68 9.56 17.68
C GLU A 139 -13.35 9.28 16.19
N PRO A 140 -14.24 9.65 15.25
CA PRO A 140 -13.95 9.56 13.81
C PRO A 140 -12.64 10.26 13.43
N GLY A 141 -11.73 9.53 12.75
CA GLY A 141 -10.38 10.01 12.40
C GLY A 141 -9.30 9.72 13.43
N GLU A 142 -9.61 9.01 14.52
CA GLU A 142 -8.61 8.56 15.50
C GLU A 142 -8.13 7.12 15.27
N LEU A 143 -8.71 6.39 14.30
CA LEU A 143 -8.33 5.04 13.93
C LEU A 143 -7.95 4.98 12.45
N TYR A 144 -6.89 4.23 12.12
CA TYR A 144 -6.39 4.04 10.77
C TYR A 144 -6.19 2.56 10.48
N LEU A 145 -6.78 2.06 9.40
CA LEU A 145 -6.61 0.68 8.92
C LEU A 145 -5.57 0.68 7.80
N ASP A 146 -4.50 -0.09 8.00
CA ASP A 146 -3.39 -0.18 7.04
C ASP A 146 -3.19 -1.61 6.58
N PHE A 147 -3.47 -1.86 5.30
CA PHE A 147 -3.10 -3.10 4.64
C PHE A 147 -2.55 -2.81 3.24
N PRO A 148 -1.25 -2.52 3.10
CA PRO A 148 -0.68 -2.11 1.83
C PRO A 148 -0.77 -3.22 0.78
N ALA A 149 -0.95 -2.82 -0.48
CA ALA A 149 -0.95 -3.71 -1.64
C ALA A 149 -0.03 -3.18 -2.76
N LYS A 150 0.66 -4.10 -3.42
CA LYS A 150 1.43 -3.90 -4.67
C LYS A 150 1.60 -5.27 -5.34
N PRO A 151 0.54 -5.84 -5.96
CA PRO A 151 0.60 -7.20 -6.50
C PRO A 151 1.75 -7.37 -7.51
N ASP A 152 1.97 -6.38 -8.38
CA ASP A 152 3.08 -6.37 -9.34
C ASP A 152 4.38 -5.81 -8.72
N MET A 153 4.69 -6.17 -7.48
CA MET A 153 5.90 -5.71 -6.80
C MET A 153 7.15 -6.23 -7.52
N LEU A 154 7.13 -7.49 -7.94
CA LEU A 154 8.28 -8.19 -8.54
C LEU A 154 8.01 -8.60 -10.00
N ALA A 155 6.93 -8.08 -10.60
CA ALA A 155 6.64 -8.29 -12.00
C ALA A 155 7.74 -7.68 -12.88
N LEU A 156 8.02 -8.37 -13.99
CA LEU A 156 8.94 -7.94 -15.01
C LEU A 156 8.19 -7.74 -16.31
N ASP A 157 8.58 -6.70 -17.03
CA ASP A 157 8.09 -6.38 -18.38
C ASP A 157 9.29 -5.86 -19.19
N LEU A 158 10.16 -6.79 -19.58
CA LEU A 158 11.40 -6.54 -20.30
C LEU A 158 11.58 -7.60 -21.38
N LEU A 159 12.43 -7.34 -22.38
CA LEU A 159 12.91 -8.38 -23.29
C LEU A 159 14.25 -8.95 -22.80
N LEU A 160 14.52 -10.21 -23.13
CA LEU A 160 15.80 -10.88 -22.92
C LEU A 160 16.42 -11.16 -24.28
N VAL A 161 17.68 -10.76 -24.47
CA VAL A 161 18.51 -11.14 -25.63
C VAL A 161 19.47 -12.24 -25.19
N GLU A 162 19.23 -13.44 -25.69
CA GLU A 162 20.04 -14.63 -25.43
C GLU A 162 21.36 -14.59 -26.22
N ARG A 163 22.31 -15.46 -25.86
CA ARG A 163 23.64 -15.49 -26.52
C ARG A 163 23.57 -15.81 -28.01
N ASP A 164 22.58 -16.57 -28.44
CA ASP A 164 22.35 -16.93 -29.84
C ASP A 164 21.64 -15.81 -30.64
N GLY A 165 21.28 -14.70 -29.99
CA GLY A 165 20.57 -13.57 -30.57
C GLY A 165 19.04 -13.69 -30.50
N THR A 166 18.51 -14.79 -29.96
CA THR A 166 17.07 -14.97 -29.74
C THR A 166 16.56 -13.92 -28.75
N VAL A 167 15.38 -13.36 -29.04
CA VAL A 167 14.72 -12.36 -28.20
C VAL A 167 13.45 -12.96 -27.61
N THR A 168 13.39 -13.05 -26.29
CA THR A 168 12.24 -13.61 -25.55
C THR A 168 11.68 -12.59 -24.56
N PRO A 169 10.36 -12.58 -24.31
CA PRO A 169 9.80 -11.76 -23.23
C PRO A 169 10.26 -12.28 -21.87
N LEU A 170 10.79 -11.39 -21.02
CA LEU A 170 11.10 -11.66 -19.63
C LEU A 170 9.95 -11.18 -18.74
N ALA A 171 8.79 -11.83 -18.89
CA ALA A 171 7.57 -11.50 -18.16
C ALA A 171 6.79 -12.78 -17.77
N GLY A 172 5.92 -12.66 -16.75
CA GLY A 172 5.03 -13.75 -16.34
C GLY A 172 5.74 -15.10 -16.11
N ALA A 173 5.22 -16.16 -16.71
CA ALA A 173 5.78 -17.51 -16.59
C ALA A 173 7.14 -17.67 -17.28
N GLU A 174 7.43 -16.88 -18.33
CA GLU A 174 8.70 -16.97 -19.05
C GLU A 174 9.86 -16.48 -18.19
N ALA A 175 9.64 -15.43 -17.40
CA ALA A 175 10.63 -14.94 -16.43
C ALA A 175 11.11 -16.03 -15.45
N ALA A 176 10.22 -16.96 -15.06
CA ALA A 176 10.55 -18.04 -14.14
C ALA A 176 11.43 -19.14 -14.76
N ARG A 177 11.62 -19.15 -16.08
CA ARG A 177 12.58 -20.04 -16.76
C ARG A 177 14.02 -19.55 -16.62
N HIS A 178 14.20 -18.23 -16.59
CA HIS A 178 15.52 -17.59 -16.55
C HIS A 178 15.94 -17.14 -15.15
N LEU A 179 14.98 -16.89 -14.26
CA LEU A 179 15.21 -16.37 -12.90
C LEU A 179 14.51 -17.25 -11.86
N GLY A 180 15.12 -17.40 -10.68
CA GLY A 180 14.53 -18.16 -9.57
C GLY A 180 13.51 -17.33 -8.78
N LEU A 181 13.82 -16.05 -8.56
CA LEU A 181 13.02 -15.15 -7.72
C LEU A 181 11.53 -15.02 -8.13
N PRO A 182 11.15 -14.95 -9.42
CA PRO A 182 9.74 -14.94 -9.82
C PRO A 182 8.93 -16.13 -9.29
N ARG A 183 9.54 -17.30 -9.08
CA ARG A 183 8.86 -18.51 -8.56
C ARG A 183 8.38 -18.35 -7.12
N VAL A 184 9.04 -17.49 -6.36
CA VAL A 184 8.71 -17.21 -4.94
C VAL A 184 8.17 -15.78 -4.75
N ALA A 185 7.88 -15.05 -5.82
CA ALA A 185 7.48 -13.66 -5.76
C ALA A 185 6.20 -13.43 -4.94
N ALA A 186 5.23 -14.34 -5.05
CA ALA A 186 3.99 -14.29 -4.27
C ALA A 186 4.25 -14.41 -2.76
N GLU A 187 5.13 -15.32 -2.34
CA GLU A 187 5.52 -15.51 -0.94
C GLU A 187 6.36 -14.34 -0.40
N LEU A 188 7.27 -13.81 -1.23
CA LEU A 188 8.02 -12.59 -0.88
C LEU A 188 7.07 -11.40 -0.70
N TYR A 189 6.10 -11.24 -1.60
CA TYR A 189 5.06 -10.21 -1.47
C TYR A 189 4.22 -10.39 -0.21
N ARG A 190 3.73 -11.61 0.07
CA ARG A 190 2.95 -11.91 1.27
C ARG A 190 3.75 -11.67 2.54
N SER A 191 4.98 -12.15 2.61
CA SER A 191 5.84 -11.99 3.79
C SER A 191 6.24 -10.54 4.09
N ALA A 192 6.28 -9.67 3.08
CA ALA A 192 6.57 -8.24 3.28
C ALA A 192 5.36 -7.47 3.84
N ARG A 193 4.13 -7.94 3.58
CA ARG A 193 2.90 -7.25 3.99
C ARG A 193 2.54 -7.53 5.43
N ARG A 194 1.90 -6.52 6.05
CA ARG A 194 1.36 -6.61 7.40
C ARG A 194 0.02 -5.87 7.44
N LEU A 195 -0.96 -6.46 8.10
CA LEU A 195 -2.24 -5.83 8.42
C LEU A 195 -2.11 -5.12 9.76
N ARG A 196 -2.42 -3.83 9.80
CA ARG A 196 -2.25 -3.01 11.00
C ARG A 196 -3.47 -2.14 11.25
N VAL A 197 -3.67 -1.86 12.53
CA VAL A 197 -4.58 -0.80 12.98
C VAL A 197 -3.78 0.16 13.84
N PHE A 198 -3.79 1.43 13.47
CA PHE A 198 -3.20 2.50 14.25
C PHE A 198 -4.28 3.33 14.93
N VAL A 199 -4.00 3.82 16.14
CA VAL A 199 -4.93 4.63 16.94
C VAL A 199 -4.24 5.83 17.57
N LEU A 200 -4.95 6.95 17.70
CA LEU A 200 -4.47 8.14 18.42
C LEU A 200 -4.75 8.07 19.92
N GLY A 201 -5.88 7.46 20.29
CA GLY A 201 -6.27 7.17 21.67
C GLY A 201 -5.91 5.76 22.12
N ALA A 202 -6.26 5.42 23.36
CA ALA A 202 -6.17 4.05 23.86
C ALA A 202 -7.43 3.28 23.47
N ALA A 203 -7.28 2.17 22.72
CA ALA A 203 -8.38 1.31 22.34
C ALA A 203 -7.93 -0.15 22.26
N SER A 204 -8.84 -1.06 22.59
CA SER A 204 -8.67 -2.50 22.35
C SER A 204 -9.28 -2.85 20.99
N VAL A 205 -8.46 -3.33 20.07
CA VAL A 205 -8.89 -3.68 18.71
C VAL A 205 -9.01 -5.21 18.60
N PRO A 206 -10.21 -5.76 18.33
CA PRO A 206 -10.39 -7.20 18.23
C PRO A 206 -9.76 -7.74 16.94
N ALA A 207 -8.60 -8.40 17.07
CA ALA A 207 -7.81 -8.89 15.95
C ALA A 207 -8.64 -9.75 14.97
N GLN A 208 -9.41 -10.71 15.50
CA GLN A 208 -10.21 -11.64 14.69
C GLN A 208 -11.24 -10.91 13.82
N ALA A 209 -11.97 -9.95 14.39
CA ALA A 209 -12.97 -9.19 13.65
C ALA A 209 -12.34 -8.31 12.55
N ILE A 210 -11.14 -7.76 12.77
CA ILE A 210 -10.40 -7.03 11.73
C ILE A 210 -9.95 -7.96 10.61
N VAL A 211 -9.49 -9.17 10.94
CA VAL A 211 -9.13 -10.19 9.94
C VAL A 211 -10.35 -10.56 9.09
N GLU A 212 -11.48 -10.84 9.73
CA GLU A 212 -12.74 -11.15 9.03
C GLU A 212 -13.19 -9.98 8.15
N LEU A 213 -13.06 -8.74 8.61
CA LEU A 213 -13.43 -7.56 7.83
C LEU A 213 -12.60 -7.43 6.54
N VAL A 214 -11.30 -7.70 6.59
CA VAL A 214 -10.43 -7.57 5.40
C VAL A 214 -10.53 -8.75 4.43
N THR A 215 -11.17 -9.86 4.80
CA THR A 215 -11.46 -10.96 3.86
C THR A 215 -12.76 -10.75 3.08
N LEU A 216 -13.65 -9.89 3.57
CA LEU A 216 -14.91 -9.57 2.88
C LEU A 216 -14.68 -8.89 1.53
N PRO A 217 -15.53 -9.17 0.52
CA PRO A 217 -15.57 -8.42 -0.73
C PRO A 217 -15.83 -6.93 -0.48
N ARG A 218 -15.25 -6.08 -1.32
CA ARG A 218 -15.40 -4.62 -1.25
C ARG A 218 -16.87 -4.20 -1.21
N GLU A 219 -17.71 -4.81 -2.05
CA GLU A 219 -19.13 -4.52 -2.19
C GLU A 219 -19.89 -4.83 -0.90
N GLU A 220 -19.53 -5.92 -0.22
CA GLU A 220 -20.12 -6.29 1.06
C GLU A 220 -19.71 -5.33 2.17
N VAL A 221 -18.43 -4.94 2.21
CA VAL A 221 -17.94 -3.93 3.18
C VAL A 221 -18.67 -2.60 2.96
N ALA A 222 -18.82 -2.15 1.71
CA ALA A 222 -19.56 -0.94 1.37
C ALA A 222 -21.03 -1.01 1.81
N ALA A 223 -21.71 -2.13 1.55
CA ALA A 223 -23.09 -2.34 1.99
C ALA A 223 -23.21 -2.32 3.52
N ARG A 224 -22.27 -2.95 4.24
CA ARG A 224 -22.27 -2.93 5.70
C ARG A 224 -22.06 -1.53 6.24
N VAL A 225 -21.11 -0.77 5.67
CA VAL A 225 -20.79 0.61 6.06
C VAL A 225 -22.00 1.53 5.87
N ALA A 226 -22.70 1.42 4.74
CA ALA A 226 -23.90 2.20 4.43
C ALA A 226 -25.11 1.83 5.31
N GLY A 227 -25.19 0.59 5.78
CA GLY A 227 -26.21 0.13 6.71
C GLY A 227 -25.82 0.30 8.19
N GLU A 228 -26.70 -0.15 9.09
CA GLU A 228 -26.47 -0.14 10.53
C GLU A 228 -25.77 -1.41 11.06
N SER A 229 -25.46 -2.37 10.18
CA SER A 229 -24.82 -3.64 10.56
C SER A 229 -23.45 -3.39 11.20
N PRO A 230 -23.13 -4.02 12.35
CA PRO A 230 -21.83 -3.82 13.01
C PRO A 230 -20.68 -4.32 12.12
N LEU A 231 -19.58 -3.56 12.10
CA LEU A 231 -18.35 -3.95 11.40
C LEU A 231 -17.50 -4.93 12.20
N LEU A 232 -17.52 -4.82 13.52
CA LEU A 232 -16.88 -5.74 14.44
C LEU A 232 -17.94 -6.71 14.95
N ARG A 233 -17.78 -8.00 14.66
CA ARG A 233 -18.60 -9.08 15.23
C ARG A 233 -17.83 -9.77 16.34
#